data_AF-A0A8T5HBX2-F1
#
_entry.id   AF-A0A8T5HBX2-F1
#
_cell.length_a   1.000
_cell.length_b   1.000
_cell.length_c   1.000
_cell.angle_alpha   90.00
_cell.angle_beta   90.00
_cell.angle_gamma   90.00
#
_symmetry.space_group_name_H-M   'P 1'
#
loop_
_entity.id
_entity.type
_entity.pdbx_description
1 polymer ?
#
loop_
_entity_poly.entity_id
_entity_poly.type
_entity_poly.pdbx_seq_one_letter_code
_entity_poly.pdbx_strand_id
1 'polypeptide(L)'
;MFEIDPTQAYLILKPLVIFVLGMVVYSIFIFKFYRFIAKKDVFELNLKQYNKSSHPIIRKTFGIFFYLVEYILLFPLFAFFWFAILTGLLSFLSKNSSIQEILLVSVAVVAVVRATAYYKEDLSKDLAKMLPFALLGIFLVDVSFFTITSSLDVLKQLPANINLLVYYLAFIIALEFVLRIAYGIKILIFGEAKKEEE
;
A
#
# COMPACT_ATOMS: atom_id res chain seq x y z
N MET A 1 -25.79 47.29 1.99
CA MET A 1 -24.36 47.22 2.34
C MET A 1 -24.19 45.95 3.15
N PHE A 2 -23.38 44.98 2.68
CA PHE A 2 -23.14 43.77 3.48
C PHE A 2 -22.23 44.17 4.65
N GLU A 3 -22.78 44.24 5.86
CA GLU A 3 -21.98 44.37 7.08
C GLU A 3 -21.38 43.00 7.38
N ILE A 4 -20.06 42.88 7.20
CA ILE A 4 -19.32 41.67 7.56
C ILE A 4 -19.02 41.76 9.06
N ASP A 5 -19.75 41.00 9.87
CA ASP A 5 -19.43 40.81 11.28
C ASP A 5 -18.21 39.87 11.41
N PRO A 6 -17.06 40.35 11.93
CA PRO A 6 -15.85 39.54 12.08
C PRO A 6 -16.06 38.28 12.93
N THR A 7 -16.97 38.33 13.89
CA THR A 7 -17.27 37.21 14.79
C THR A 7 -18.02 36.11 14.07
N GLN A 8 -19.03 36.48 13.27
CA GLN A 8 -19.77 35.54 12.42
C GLN A 8 -18.86 34.95 11.34
N ALA A 9 -18.02 35.78 10.73
CA ALA A 9 -17.04 35.32 9.74
C ALA A 9 -16.10 34.25 10.33
N TYR A 10 -15.59 34.47 11.55
CA TYR A 10 -14.75 33.47 12.22
C TYR A 10 -15.49 32.14 12.49
N LEU A 11 -16.73 32.20 12.99
CA LEU A 11 -17.52 31.01 13.29
C LEU A 11 -17.83 30.18 12.05
N ILE A 12 -18.09 30.83 10.91
CA ILE A 12 -18.38 30.16 9.63
C ILE A 12 -17.10 29.62 8.98
N LEU A 13 -16.01 30.39 8.99
CA LEU A 13 -14.77 30.01 8.30
C LEU A 13 -13.94 28.97 9.07
N LYS A 14 -13.99 28.95 10.40
CA LYS A 14 -13.23 27.99 11.22
C LYS A 14 -13.43 26.52 10.80
N PRO A 15 -14.66 25.97 10.72
CA PRO A 15 -14.85 24.57 10.32
C PRO A 15 -14.41 24.33 8.87
N LEU A 16 -14.61 25.29 7.96
CA LEU A 16 -14.17 25.18 6.57
C LEU A 16 -12.65 25.07 6.47
N VAL A 17 -11.91 25.93 7.19
CA VAL A 17 -10.44 25.89 7.22
C VAL A 17 -9.94 24.56 7.76
N ILE A 18 -10.52 24.06 8.85
CA ILE A 18 -10.17 22.75 9.42
C ILE A 18 -10.41 21.63 8.40
N PHE A 19 -11.54 21.65 7.71
CA PHE A 19 -11.91 20.64 6.74
C PHE A 19 -10.97 20.64 5.52
N VAL A 20 -10.68 21.82 4.97
CA VAL A 20 -9.72 21.98 3.84
C VAL A 20 -8.33 21.50 4.25
N LEU A 21 -7.83 21.90 5.42
CA LEU A 21 -6.53 21.46 5.91
C LEU A 21 -6.47 19.94 6.08
N GLY A 22 -7.51 19.33 6.67
CA GLY A 22 -7.63 17.88 6.82
C GLY A 22 -7.58 17.16 5.47
N MET A 23 -8.36 17.62 4.49
CA MET A 23 -8.39 17.04 3.15
C MET A 23 -7.04 17.16 2.43
N VAL A 24 -6.36 18.31 2.55
CA VAL A 24 -5.04 18.52 1.93
C VAL A 24 -4.01 17.57 2.55
N VAL A 25 -3.95 17.50 3.88
CA VAL A 25 -3.02 16.60 4.59
C VAL A 25 -3.29 15.15 4.22
N TYR A 26 -4.55 14.72 4.24
CA TYR A 26 -4.94 13.36 3.86
C TYR A 26 -4.55 13.05 2.40
N SER A 27 -4.85 13.94 1.47
CA SER A 27 -4.55 13.74 0.04
C SER A 27 -3.04 13.68 -0.23
N ILE A 28 -2.24 14.52 0.43
CA ILE A 28 -0.77 14.47 0.33
C ILE A 28 -0.24 13.14 0.90
N PHE A 29 -0.77 12.71 2.04
CA PHE A 29 -0.41 11.43 2.63
C PHE A 29 -0.71 10.27 1.68
N ILE A 30 -1.95 10.17 1.17
CA ILE A 30 -2.35 9.16 0.19
C ILE A 30 -1.47 9.22 -1.05
N PHE A 31 -1.14 10.43 -1.53
CA PHE A 31 -0.30 10.60 -2.70
C PHE A 31 1.08 9.99 -2.55
N LYS A 32 1.77 10.28 -1.44
CA LYS A 32 3.09 9.70 -1.15
C LYS A 32 2.99 8.19 -0.97
N PHE A 33 1.93 7.78 -0.31
CA PHE A 33 1.72 6.42 0.11
C PHE A 33 1.39 5.46 -1.05
N TYR A 34 0.43 5.79 -1.92
CA TYR A 34 0.12 4.92 -3.06
C TYR A 34 1.33 4.77 -3.99
N ARG A 35 2.13 5.84 -4.19
CA ARG A 35 3.34 5.80 -5.01
C ARG A 35 4.41 4.90 -4.43
N PHE A 36 4.54 4.86 -3.11
CA PHE A 36 5.50 3.97 -2.46
C PHE A 36 5.13 2.50 -2.68
N ILE A 37 3.84 2.19 -2.67
CA ILE A 37 3.32 0.82 -2.69
C ILE A 37 3.23 0.22 -4.09
N ALA A 38 2.85 1.07 -5.04
CA ALA A 38 2.70 0.68 -6.43
C ALA A 38 4.03 0.38 -7.14
N LYS A 39 5.16 0.79 -6.55
CA LYS A 39 6.49 0.46 -7.06
C LYS A 39 6.67 -1.06 -7.14
N LYS A 40 7.05 -1.53 -8.33
CA LYS A 40 7.46 -2.92 -8.54
C LYS A 40 8.58 -3.31 -7.56
N ASP A 41 9.64 -2.50 -7.51
CA ASP A 41 10.75 -2.66 -6.58
C ASP A 41 10.65 -1.60 -5.48
N VAL A 42 10.08 -1.98 -4.33
CA VAL A 42 9.89 -1.11 -3.16
C VAL A 42 11.23 -0.76 -2.50
N PHE A 43 12.18 -1.70 -2.54
CA PHE A 43 13.53 -1.54 -2.00
C PHE A 43 14.52 -1.43 -3.16
N GLU A 44 15.05 -0.22 -3.39
CA GLU A 44 16.01 0.04 -4.46
C GLU A 44 17.34 -0.70 -4.20
N LEU A 45 17.74 -1.47 -5.20
CA LEU A 45 18.95 -2.29 -5.24
C LEU A 45 20.22 -1.43 -5.16
N ASN A 46 20.83 -1.28 -3.98
CA ASN A 46 22.18 -0.72 -3.88
C ASN A 46 23.26 -1.82 -3.86
N LEU A 47 23.43 -2.54 -4.98
CA LEU A 47 24.46 -3.57 -5.14
C LEU A 47 25.90 -3.05 -4.96
N LYS A 48 26.11 -1.73 -4.94
CA LYS A 48 27.42 -1.11 -4.69
C LYS A 48 27.87 -1.27 -3.22
N GLN A 49 26.95 -1.48 -2.27
CA GLN A 49 27.31 -1.61 -0.85
C GLN A 49 27.98 -2.95 -0.52
N TYR A 50 27.70 -4.00 -1.29
CA TYR A 50 28.29 -5.34 -1.14
C TYR A 50 29.53 -5.55 -2.04
N ASN A 51 30.01 -4.48 -2.68
CA ASN A 51 31.10 -4.46 -3.65
C ASN A 51 32.49 -4.26 -2.98
N LYS A 52 32.84 -5.09 -1.99
CA LYS A 52 34.17 -5.04 -1.34
C LYS A 52 35.10 -6.23 -1.63
N SER A 53 34.68 -7.21 -2.44
CA SER A 53 35.46 -8.44 -2.70
C SER A 53 36.15 -8.46 -4.08
N SER A 54 37.38 -8.99 -4.08
CA SER A 54 38.36 -8.97 -5.19
C SER A 54 38.05 -9.88 -6.38
N HIS A 55 37.16 -10.88 -6.25
CA HIS A 55 36.86 -11.86 -7.31
C HIS A 55 35.46 -11.70 -7.94
N PRO A 56 35.34 -11.65 -9.28
CA PRO A 56 34.11 -11.28 -9.99
C PRO A 56 32.94 -12.28 -9.86
N ILE A 57 33.22 -13.58 -9.75
CA ILE A 57 32.18 -14.64 -9.66
C ILE A 57 31.61 -14.72 -8.24
N ILE A 58 32.48 -14.78 -7.23
CA ILE A 58 32.09 -14.85 -5.80
C ILE A 58 31.31 -13.59 -5.39
N ARG A 59 31.74 -12.42 -5.89
CA ARG A 59 31.04 -11.14 -5.68
C ARG A 59 29.61 -11.15 -6.21
N LYS A 60 29.39 -11.73 -7.40
CA LYS A 60 28.06 -11.77 -8.03
C LYS A 60 27.12 -12.72 -7.28
N THR A 61 27.60 -13.89 -6.86
CA THR A 61 26.79 -14.89 -6.16
C THR A 61 26.41 -14.46 -4.75
N PHE A 62 27.37 -13.94 -3.95
CA PHE A 62 27.08 -13.48 -2.59
C PHE A 62 26.17 -12.23 -2.57
N GLY A 63 26.36 -11.30 -3.52
CA GLY A 63 25.49 -10.12 -3.64
C GLY A 63 24.04 -10.49 -3.94
N ILE A 64 23.81 -11.48 -4.81
CA ILE A 64 22.47 -12.00 -5.12
C ILE A 64 21.87 -12.74 -3.91
N PHE A 65 22.68 -13.50 -3.18
CA PHE A 65 22.21 -14.23 -1.99
C PHE A 65 21.77 -13.28 -0.86
N PHE A 66 22.62 -12.32 -0.46
CA PHE A 66 22.25 -11.34 0.56
C PHE A 66 21.04 -10.50 0.14
N TYR A 67 20.93 -10.17 -1.14
CA TYR A 67 19.76 -9.50 -1.70
C TYR A 67 18.48 -10.34 -1.56
N LEU A 68 18.51 -11.63 -1.92
CA LEU A 68 17.36 -12.52 -1.77
C LEU A 68 16.94 -12.63 -0.31
N VAL A 69 17.89 -12.76 0.62
CA VAL A 69 17.61 -12.84 2.06
C VAL A 69 16.99 -11.54 2.59
N GLU A 70 17.58 -10.37 2.24
CA GLU A 70 17.06 -9.06 2.62
C GLU A 70 15.64 -8.85 2.08
N TYR A 71 15.40 -9.22 0.82
CA TYR A 71 14.07 -9.14 0.20
C TYR A 71 13.05 -10.10 0.83
N ILE A 72 13.43 -11.36 1.07
CA ILE A 72 12.59 -12.37 1.74
C ILE A 72 12.13 -11.91 3.12
N LEU A 73 12.95 -11.13 3.83
CA LEU A 73 12.61 -10.67 5.18
C LEU A 73 11.86 -9.32 5.17
N LEU A 74 12.28 -8.36 4.34
CA LEU A 74 11.68 -7.03 4.30
C LEU A 74 10.32 -7.01 3.59
N PHE A 75 10.16 -7.82 2.54
CA PHE A 75 8.93 -7.82 1.76
C PHE A 75 7.70 -8.29 2.55
N PRO A 76 7.73 -9.41 3.31
CA PRO A 76 6.60 -9.81 4.17
C PRO A 76 6.20 -8.72 5.16
N LEU A 77 7.18 -8.05 5.79
CA LEU A 77 6.91 -6.98 6.74
C LEU A 77 6.20 -5.82 6.05
N PHE A 78 6.68 -5.43 4.88
CA PHE A 78 6.06 -4.39 4.06
C PHE A 78 4.64 -4.77 3.62
N ALA A 79 4.45 -6.00 3.10
CA ALA A 79 3.16 -6.51 2.67
C ALA A 79 2.17 -6.58 3.84
N PHE A 80 2.62 -7.03 5.01
CA PHE A 80 1.81 -7.10 6.22
C PHE A 80 1.39 -5.72 6.73
N PHE A 81 2.34 -4.77 6.76
CA PHE A 81 2.04 -3.39 7.12
C PHE A 81 0.98 -2.77 6.20
N TRP A 82 1.13 -2.96 4.89
CA TRP A 82 0.17 -2.44 3.92
C TRP A 82 -1.21 -3.10 4.05
N PHE A 83 -1.22 -4.43 4.14
CA PHE A 83 -2.41 -5.21 4.36
C PHE A 83 -3.19 -4.75 5.61
N ALA A 84 -2.50 -4.44 6.71
CA ALA A 84 -3.12 -3.93 7.93
C ALA A 84 -3.78 -2.56 7.71
N ILE A 85 -3.15 -1.66 6.96
CA ILE A 85 -3.75 -0.36 6.62
C ILE A 85 -5.01 -0.57 5.77
N LEU A 86 -4.96 -1.38 4.71
CA LEU A 86 -6.14 -1.64 3.88
C LEU A 86 -7.27 -2.30 4.66
N THR A 87 -6.95 -3.23 5.55
CA THR A 87 -7.93 -3.84 6.47
C THR A 87 -8.57 -2.79 7.36
N GLY A 88 -7.77 -1.88 7.92
CA GLY A 88 -8.26 -0.73 8.69
C GLY A 88 -9.20 0.15 7.87
N LEU A 89 -8.80 0.56 6.67
CA LEU A 89 -9.62 1.38 5.78
C LEU A 89 -10.93 0.67 5.39
N LEU A 90 -10.88 -0.64 5.07
CA LEU A 90 -12.06 -1.44 4.74
C LEU A 90 -12.98 -1.67 5.94
N SER A 91 -12.44 -1.74 7.16
CA SER A 91 -13.24 -1.85 8.37
C SER A 91 -14.13 -0.62 8.61
N PHE A 92 -13.66 0.57 8.19
CA PHE A 92 -14.49 1.77 8.20
C PHE A 92 -15.58 1.72 7.12
N LEU A 93 -15.34 1.02 6.02
CA LEU A 93 -16.27 0.93 4.89
C LEU A 93 -17.35 -0.13 5.10
N SER A 94 -17.01 -1.26 5.72
CA SER A 94 -17.89 -2.42 5.75
C SER A 94 -18.59 -2.61 7.08
N LYS A 95 -19.68 -1.84 7.28
CA LYS A 95 -20.51 -1.86 8.50
C LYS A 95 -21.10 -3.24 8.85
N ASN A 96 -21.18 -4.18 7.90
CA ASN A 96 -21.84 -5.48 8.08
C ASN A 96 -21.07 -6.69 7.50
N SER A 97 -19.80 -6.54 7.10
CA SER A 97 -19.02 -7.70 6.65
C SER A 97 -18.43 -8.46 7.82
N SER A 98 -18.27 -9.77 7.60
CA SER A 98 -17.45 -10.58 8.49
C SER A 98 -15.98 -10.14 8.42
N ILE A 99 -15.21 -10.36 9.50
CA ILE A 99 -13.77 -10.09 9.50
C ILE A 99 -13.07 -10.86 8.37
N GLN A 100 -13.50 -12.09 8.08
CA GLN A 100 -12.93 -12.92 7.02
C GLN A 100 -13.09 -12.27 5.64
N GLU A 101 -14.25 -11.68 5.34
CA GLU A 101 -14.48 -10.95 4.09
C GLU A 101 -13.59 -9.71 3.99
N ILE A 102 -13.48 -8.93 5.08
CA ILE A 102 -12.63 -7.73 5.11
C ILE A 102 -11.16 -8.11 4.84
N LEU A 103 -10.66 -9.16 5.50
CA LEU A 103 -9.29 -9.65 5.30
C LEU A 103 -9.11 -10.17 3.87
N LEU A 104 -10.07 -10.94 3.34
CA LEU A 104 -10.03 -11.45 1.96
C LEU A 104 -9.92 -10.31 0.94
N VAL A 105 -10.81 -9.32 1.02
CA VAL A 105 -10.81 -8.17 0.10
C VAL A 105 -9.51 -7.37 0.25
N SER A 106 -9.04 -7.16 1.47
CA SER A 106 -7.79 -6.45 1.74
C SER A 106 -6.61 -7.13 1.05
N VAL A 107 -6.45 -8.45 1.20
CA VAL A 107 -5.37 -9.22 0.54
C VAL A 107 -5.54 -9.23 -0.96
N ALA A 108 -6.77 -9.36 -1.48
CA ALA A 108 -7.03 -9.32 -2.91
C ALA A 108 -6.59 -7.99 -3.52
N VAL A 109 -6.87 -6.87 -2.85
CA VAL A 109 -6.39 -5.54 -3.28
C VAL A 109 -4.87 -5.48 -3.24
N VAL A 110 -4.22 -5.95 -2.17
CA VAL A 110 -2.73 -6.03 -2.12
C VAL A 110 -2.19 -6.84 -3.31
N ALA A 111 -2.73 -8.04 -3.53
CA ALA A 111 -2.30 -8.95 -4.58
C ALA A 111 -2.44 -8.32 -5.98
N VAL A 112 -3.57 -7.67 -6.25
CA VAL A 112 -3.83 -6.98 -7.52
C VAL A 112 -2.88 -5.81 -7.73
N VAL A 113 -2.64 -4.99 -6.70
CA VAL A 113 -1.66 -3.89 -6.75
C VAL A 113 -0.26 -4.43 -7.06
N ARG A 114 0.16 -5.51 -6.40
CA ARG A 114 1.47 -6.15 -6.67
C ARG A 114 1.56 -6.73 -8.08
N ALA A 115 0.57 -7.50 -8.51
CA ALA A 115 0.56 -8.10 -9.85
C ALA A 115 0.60 -7.05 -10.96
N THR A 116 -0.18 -5.98 -10.83
CA THR A 116 -0.22 -4.90 -11.82
C THR A 116 1.04 -4.06 -11.84
N ALA A 117 1.82 -3.98 -10.74
CA ALA A 117 3.12 -3.31 -10.73
C ALA A 117 4.15 -3.96 -11.67
N TYR A 118 4.01 -5.26 -11.95
CA TYR A 118 4.84 -5.97 -12.94
C TYR A 118 4.33 -5.81 -14.38
N TYR A 119 3.12 -5.29 -14.56
CA TYR A 119 2.54 -5.00 -15.88
C TYR A 119 2.78 -3.54 -16.28
N LYS A 120 2.31 -2.59 -15.45
CA LYS A 120 2.52 -1.15 -15.61
C LYS A 120 2.36 -0.46 -14.25
N GLU A 121 3.37 0.28 -13.82
CA GLU A 121 3.37 0.91 -12.49
C GLU A 121 2.21 1.90 -12.30
N ASP A 122 1.81 2.62 -13.35
CA ASP A 122 0.69 3.58 -13.27
C ASP A 122 -0.65 2.90 -12.99
N LEU A 123 -0.86 1.70 -13.53
CA LEU A 123 -2.07 0.93 -13.22
C LEU A 123 -2.07 0.51 -11.75
N SER A 124 -0.92 0.08 -11.23
CA SER A 124 -0.77 -0.25 -9.82
C SER A 124 -1.02 0.96 -8.92
N LYS A 125 -0.53 2.15 -9.32
CA LYS A 125 -0.77 3.43 -8.63
C LYS A 125 -2.26 3.76 -8.57
N ASP A 126 -2.97 3.57 -9.69
CA ASP A 126 -4.40 3.82 -9.77
C ASP A 126 -5.20 2.86 -8.87
N LEU A 127 -4.84 1.59 -8.83
CA LEU A 127 -5.51 0.61 -7.97
C LEU A 127 -5.21 0.84 -6.47
N ALA A 128 -3.97 1.19 -6.13
CA ALA A 128 -3.56 1.45 -4.74
C ALA A 128 -4.26 2.67 -4.13
N LYS A 129 -4.56 3.70 -4.93
CA LYS A 129 -5.21 4.93 -4.46
C LYS A 129 -6.75 4.85 -4.43
N MET A 130 -7.36 3.86 -5.09
CA MET A 130 -8.83 3.73 -5.14
C MET A 130 -9.45 3.67 -3.75
N LEU A 131 -8.94 2.79 -2.88
CA LEU A 131 -9.57 2.52 -1.59
C LEU A 131 -9.45 3.71 -0.61
N PRO A 132 -8.26 4.34 -0.45
CA PRO A 132 -8.18 5.53 0.39
C PRO A 132 -8.97 6.72 -0.13
N PHE A 133 -9.09 6.91 -1.46
CA PHE A 133 -9.93 7.98 -2.00
C PHE A 133 -11.42 7.66 -1.92
N ALA A 134 -11.83 6.41 -2.03
CA ALA A 134 -13.20 6.00 -1.77
C ALA A 134 -13.59 6.29 -0.30
N LEU A 135 -12.69 6.03 0.64
CA LEU A 135 -12.88 6.37 2.05
C LEU A 135 -13.06 7.88 2.23
N LEU A 136 -12.21 8.71 1.60
CA LEU A 136 -12.37 10.15 1.62
C LEU A 136 -13.72 10.57 1.04
N GLY A 137 -14.12 10.00 -0.10
CA GLY A 137 -15.41 10.29 -0.73
C GLY A 137 -16.59 10.01 0.20
N ILE A 138 -16.58 8.88 0.89
CA ILE A 138 -17.62 8.53 1.87
C ILE A 138 -17.60 9.48 3.07
N PHE A 139 -16.40 9.87 3.55
CA PHE A 139 -16.25 10.87 4.61
C PHE A 139 -16.86 12.23 4.23
N LEU A 140 -16.73 12.65 2.97
CA LEU A 140 -17.31 13.90 2.47
C LEU A 140 -18.85 13.85 2.42
N VAL A 141 -19.43 12.67 2.18
CA VAL A 141 -20.89 12.50 2.06
C VAL A 141 -21.53 12.32 3.44
N ASP A 142 -20.94 11.50 4.30
CA ASP A 142 -21.51 11.18 5.60
C ASP A 142 -20.43 10.76 6.62
N VAL A 143 -20.11 11.68 7.54
CA VAL A 143 -19.15 11.47 8.62
C VAL A 143 -19.61 10.38 9.60
N SER A 144 -20.91 10.10 9.69
CA SER A 144 -21.46 9.04 10.55
C SER A 144 -21.11 7.62 10.09
N PHE A 145 -20.49 7.47 8.91
CA PHE A 145 -19.87 6.20 8.52
C PHE A 145 -18.64 5.85 9.36
N PHE A 146 -17.99 6.82 9.99
CA PHE A 146 -16.75 6.63 10.71
C PHE A 146 -16.98 6.47 12.21
N THR A 147 -17.20 5.24 12.65
CA THR A 147 -17.26 4.91 14.07
C THR A 147 -15.98 4.19 14.49
N ILE A 148 -15.14 4.88 15.29
CA ILE A 148 -13.85 4.36 15.75
C ILE A 148 -13.99 3.04 16.53
N THR A 149 -15.11 2.85 17.25
CA THR A 149 -15.36 1.64 18.04
C THR A 149 -15.45 0.39 17.15
N SER A 150 -16.18 0.46 16.04
CA SER A 150 -16.36 -0.66 15.11
C SER A 150 -15.03 -1.09 14.47
N SER A 151 -14.19 -0.14 14.08
CA SER A 151 -12.88 -0.44 13.48
C SER A 151 -11.89 -1.03 14.48
N LEU A 152 -11.91 -0.57 15.74
CA LEU A 152 -11.07 -1.16 16.79
C LEU A 152 -11.47 -2.60 17.09
N ASP A 153 -12.75 -2.93 16.98
CA ASP A 153 -13.22 -4.30 17.23
C ASP A 153 -12.78 -5.28 16.13
N VAL A 154 -12.68 -4.82 14.88
CA VAL A 154 -12.05 -5.58 13.79
C VAL A 154 -10.59 -5.88 14.09
N LEU A 155 -9.82 -4.88 14.58
CA LEU A 155 -8.41 -5.08 14.92
C LEU A 155 -8.21 -6.04 16.10
N LYS A 156 -9.10 -6.01 17.10
CA LYS A 156 -9.08 -6.95 18.24
C LYS A 156 -9.36 -8.40 17.82
N GLN A 157 -10.02 -8.62 16.68
CA GLN A 157 -10.30 -9.95 16.15
C GLN A 157 -9.16 -10.53 15.31
N LEU A 158 -8.13 -9.75 14.98
CA LEU A 158 -6.98 -10.23 14.21
C LEU A 158 -6.23 -11.40 14.88
N PRO A 159 -5.95 -11.38 16.20
CA PRO A 159 -5.25 -12.50 16.86
C PRO A 159 -6.03 -13.81 16.77
N ALA A 160 -7.36 -13.75 16.83
CA ALA A 160 -8.22 -14.94 16.68
C ALA A 160 -8.18 -15.54 15.26
N ASN A 161 -7.76 -14.75 14.26
CA ASN A 161 -7.66 -15.14 12.86
C ASN A 161 -6.20 -15.28 12.38
N ILE A 162 -5.25 -15.51 13.30
CA ILE A 162 -3.82 -15.55 12.96
C ILE A 162 -3.48 -16.61 11.90
N ASN A 163 -4.14 -17.76 11.92
CA ASN A 163 -3.94 -18.80 10.90
C ASN A 163 -4.30 -18.31 9.50
N LEU A 164 -5.43 -17.60 9.38
CA LEU A 164 -5.86 -17.00 8.12
C LEU A 164 -4.86 -15.94 7.65
N LEU A 165 -4.38 -15.10 8.56
CA LEU A 165 -3.36 -14.08 8.28
C LEU A 165 -2.06 -14.72 7.76
N VAL A 166 -1.61 -15.82 8.37
CA VAL A 166 -0.41 -16.54 7.94
C VAL A 166 -0.58 -17.12 6.54
N TYR A 167 -1.73 -17.75 6.22
CA TYR A 167 -1.99 -18.26 4.87
C TYR A 167 -2.02 -17.15 3.83
N TYR A 168 -2.65 -16.02 4.15
CA TYR A 168 -2.70 -14.86 3.26
C TYR A 168 -1.33 -14.21 3.05
N LEU A 169 -0.52 -14.08 4.10
CA LEU A 169 0.83 -13.57 3.98
C LEU A 169 1.70 -14.52 3.14
N ALA A 170 1.62 -15.83 3.38
CA ALA A 170 2.32 -16.84 2.58
C ALA A 170 1.92 -16.77 1.10
N PHE A 171 0.62 -16.56 0.81
CA PHE A 171 0.13 -16.36 -0.55
C PHE A 171 0.75 -15.11 -1.21
N ILE A 172 0.76 -13.96 -0.54
CA ILE A 172 1.35 -12.72 -1.10
C ILE A 172 2.84 -12.88 -1.36
N ILE A 173 3.56 -13.54 -0.45
CA ILE A 173 4.99 -13.84 -0.64
C ILE A 173 5.17 -14.73 -1.87
N ALA A 174 4.43 -15.84 -1.97
CA ALA A 174 4.52 -16.74 -3.11
C ALA A 174 4.18 -16.05 -4.44
N LEU A 175 3.12 -15.24 -4.45
CA LEU A 175 2.72 -14.42 -5.60
C LEU A 175 3.87 -13.50 -6.04
N GLU A 176 4.48 -12.78 -5.10
CA GLU A 176 5.59 -11.89 -5.38
C GLU A 176 6.78 -12.63 -6.00
N PHE A 177 7.11 -13.82 -5.48
CA PHE A 177 8.17 -14.66 -6.05
C PHE A 177 7.86 -15.09 -7.49
N VAL A 178 6.64 -15.56 -7.73
CA VAL A 178 6.19 -15.98 -9.06
C VAL A 178 6.29 -14.82 -10.06
N LEU A 179 5.79 -13.63 -9.67
CA LEU A 179 5.85 -12.43 -10.52
C LEU A 179 7.29 -11.99 -10.80
N ARG A 180 8.16 -12.02 -9.79
CA ARG A 180 9.58 -11.65 -9.93
C ARG A 180 10.32 -12.60 -10.87
N ILE A 181 10.08 -13.92 -10.75
CA ILE A 181 10.65 -14.93 -11.66
C ILE A 181 10.12 -14.71 -13.08
N ALA A 182 8.82 -14.55 -13.25
CA ALA A 182 8.20 -14.32 -14.56
C ALA A 182 8.76 -13.06 -15.25
N TYR A 183 8.94 -11.97 -14.50
CA TYR A 183 9.53 -10.74 -15.00
C TYR A 183 11.01 -10.93 -15.38
N GLY A 184 11.78 -11.65 -14.56
CA GLY A 184 13.17 -12.01 -14.86
C GLY A 184 13.30 -12.81 -16.17
N ILE A 185 12.41 -13.78 -16.39
CA ILE A 185 12.34 -14.56 -17.63
C ILE A 185 11.99 -13.66 -18.82
N LYS A 186 10.98 -12.78 -18.68
CA LYS A 186 10.60 -11.81 -19.73
C LYS A 186 11.79 -10.96 -20.16
N ILE A 187 12.57 -10.43 -19.22
CA ILE A 187 13.78 -9.64 -19.52
C ILE A 187 14.82 -10.48 -20.28
N LEU A 188 15.06 -11.72 -19.83
CA LEU A 188 16.04 -12.60 -20.48
C LEU A 188 15.67 -12.94 -21.93
N ILE A 189 14.38 -13.15 -22.21
CA ILE A 189 13.88 -13.51 -23.55
C ILE A 189 13.81 -12.30 -24.47
N PHE A 190 13.27 -11.17 -23.98
CA PHE A 190 12.95 -10.01 -24.84
C PHE A 190 14.00 -8.90 -24.82
N GLY A 191 15.02 -8.96 -23.96
CA GLY A 191 16.16 -8.03 -23.95
C GLY A 191 15.84 -6.56 -23.63
N GLU A 192 14.58 -6.15 -23.64
CA GLU A 192 14.17 -4.76 -23.39
C GLU A 192 14.05 -4.49 -21.89
N ALA A 193 15.13 -3.99 -21.31
CA ALA A 193 15.03 -3.02 -20.22
C ALA A 193 14.49 -1.70 -20.80
N LYS A 194 13.21 -1.69 -21.18
CA LYS A 194 12.51 -0.43 -21.49
C LYS A 194 12.44 0.35 -20.19
N LYS A 195 13.25 1.42 -20.12
CA LYS A 195 13.02 2.52 -19.17
C LYS A 195 11.60 3.01 -19.45
N GLU A 196 10.66 2.68 -18.58
CA GLU A 196 9.32 3.26 -18.64
C GLU A 196 9.50 4.78 -18.44
N GLU A 197 9.12 5.54 -19.46
CA GLU A 197 9.15 7.00 -19.48
C GLU A 197 8.24 7.54 -18.36
N GLU A 198 8.75 8.55 -17.65
CA GLU A 198 8.17 9.19 -16.45
C GLU A 198 6.78 9.84 -16.65
#